data_AF-A0A955EVX6-F1
#
_entry.id   AF-A0A955EVX6-F1
#
_cell.length_a   1.000
_cell.length_b   1.000
_cell.length_c   1.000
_cell.angle_alpha   90.00
_cell.angle_beta   90.00
_cell.angle_gamma   90.00
#
_symmetry.space_group_name_H-M   'P 1'
#
loop_
_entity.id
_entity.type
_entity.pdbx_description
1 polymer ?
#
loop_
_entity_poly.entity_id
_entity_poly.type
_entity_poly.pdbx_seq_one_letter_code
_entity_poly.pdbx_strand_id
1 'polypeptide(L)'
;HDITLTPGAEPEEDASILVPTGDPAFDPFATGVVVIPFSRSAYVDQAGPREQLQAITAWIDGSQVYGSDAERALALRANDGTGRLRTSAGNLLPFNDVGLPNAGGTSATLFLAGDVRANEQVGLACLHTLFMREHNRQADQLRQQHPELDGDAVYEEARRRVGALLQVITYEEFLPLLLGRNAIPPYTGYRPELDARIDNAFST
;
A
#
# COMPACT_ATOMS: atom_id res chain seq x y z
N HIS A 1 1.21 -1.65 -3.98
CA HIS A 1 0.28 -1.28 -2.89
C HIS A 1 0.44 0.17 -2.43
N ASP A 2 1.07 1.05 -3.23
CA ASP A 2 1.13 2.49 -2.94
C ASP A 2 0.09 3.28 -3.75
N ILE A 3 -0.38 2.71 -4.87
CA ILE A 3 -1.14 3.46 -5.89
C ILE A 3 -2.63 3.12 -5.86
N THR A 4 -3.00 1.85 -5.66
CA THR A 4 -4.41 1.39 -5.71
C THR A 4 -4.80 0.43 -4.60
N LEU A 5 -6.00 0.61 -4.06
CA LEU A 5 -6.70 -0.31 -3.18
C LEU A 5 -8.20 -0.10 -3.35
N THR A 6 -8.88 -1.10 -3.91
CA THR A 6 -10.33 -1.12 -4.04
C THR A 6 -10.93 -2.12 -3.03
N PRO A 7 -11.59 -1.65 -1.97
CA PRO A 7 -12.15 -2.54 -0.96
C PRO A 7 -13.37 -3.31 -1.48
N GLY A 8 -13.76 -4.38 -0.79
CA GLY A 8 -15.03 -5.07 -1.02
C GLY A 8 -16.23 -4.21 -0.61
N ALA A 9 -17.38 -4.42 -1.26
CA ALA A 9 -18.61 -3.72 -0.90
C ALA A 9 -19.09 -4.09 0.51
N GLU A 10 -19.66 -3.12 1.22
CA GLU A 10 -20.28 -3.31 2.52
C GLU A 10 -21.70 -2.72 2.51
N PRO A 11 -22.76 -3.54 2.64
CA PRO A 11 -22.74 -4.99 2.82
C PRO A 11 -22.18 -5.73 1.59
N GLU A 12 -21.69 -6.95 1.82
CA GLU A 12 -21.12 -7.79 0.77
C GLU A 12 -22.12 -8.02 -0.38
N GLU A 13 -21.64 -7.81 -1.61
CA GLU A 13 -22.38 -8.10 -2.84
C GLU A 13 -21.78 -9.32 -3.53
N ASP A 14 -22.42 -10.49 -3.40
CA ASP A 14 -21.97 -11.72 -4.04
C ASP A 14 -21.98 -11.58 -5.58
N ALA A 15 -20.89 -12.01 -6.18
CA ALA A 15 -20.71 -12.16 -7.61
C ALA A 15 -19.87 -13.43 -7.89
N SER A 16 -20.15 -14.49 -7.13
CA SER A 16 -19.45 -15.76 -7.21
C SER A 16 -19.37 -16.30 -8.64
N ILE A 17 -18.19 -16.83 -8.99
CA ILE A 17 -17.90 -17.35 -10.33
C ILE A 17 -18.32 -18.81 -10.37
N LEU A 18 -19.20 -19.17 -11.30
CA LEU A 18 -19.58 -20.56 -11.52
C LEU A 18 -18.39 -21.35 -12.06
N VAL A 19 -18.04 -22.44 -11.37
CA VAL A 19 -16.99 -23.35 -11.84
C VAL A 19 -17.53 -24.20 -12.98
N PRO A 20 -16.81 -24.33 -14.11
CA PRO A 20 -17.20 -25.26 -15.17
C PRO A 20 -17.34 -26.69 -14.63
N THR A 21 -18.42 -27.37 -14.99
CA THR A 21 -18.65 -28.75 -14.55
C THR A 21 -17.49 -29.66 -14.97
N GLY A 22 -16.93 -30.40 -14.01
CA GLY A 22 -15.79 -31.28 -14.28
C GLY A 22 -14.45 -30.54 -14.35
N ASP A 23 -14.39 -29.28 -13.90
CA ASP A 23 -13.12 -28.56 -13.76
C ASP A 23 -12.15 -29.38 -12.91
N PRO A 24 -10.93 -29.67 -13.40
CA PRO A 24 -10.04 -30.63 -12.74
C PRO A 24 -9.50 -30.14 -11.39
N ALA A 25 -9.53 -28.84 -11.12
CA ALA A 25 -9.02 -28.26 -9.88
C ALA A 25 -10.13 -28.03 -8.86
N PHE A 26 -11.26 -27.49 -9.31
CA PHE A 26 -12.32 -26.98 -8.44
C PHE A 26 -13.56 -27.88 -8.42
N ASP A 27 -13.90 -28.58 -9.51
CA ASP A 27 -15.04 -29.51 -9.58
C ASP A 27 -14.65 -30.88 -10.18
N PRO A 28 -13.65 -31.60 -9.64
CA PRO A 28 -13.12 -32.82 -10.24
C PRO A 28 -14.13 -33.98 -10.29
N PHE A 29 -15.25 -33.87 -9.58
CA PHE A 29 -16.33 -34.86 -9.55
C PHE A 29 -17.54 -34.48 -10.41
N ALA A 30 -17.44 -33.40 -11.19
CA ALA A 30 -18.51 -32.93 -12.07
C ALA A 30 -19.85 -32.73 -11.34
N THR A 31 -19.80 -32.13 -10.15
CA THR A 31 -21.00 -31.85 -9.35
C THR A 31 -21.85 -30.75 -9.97
N GLY A 32 -21.24 -29.83 -10.73
CA GLY A 32 -21.92 -28.72 -11.40
C GLY A 32 -22.48 -27.64 -10.46
N VAL A 33 -22.11 -27.67 -9.18
CA VAL A 33 -22.59 -26.71 -8.16
C VAL A 33 -21.47 -25.94 -7.47
N VAL A 34 -20.21 -26.19 -7.84
CA VAL A 34 -19.07 -25.50 -7.23
C VAL A 34 -19.01 -24.05 -7.73
N VAL A 35 -18.70 -23.14 -6.82
CA VAL A 35 -18.46 -21.73 -7.11
C VAL A 35 -17.12 -21.29 -6.53
N ILE A 36 -16.46 -20.35 -7.19
CA ILE A 36 -15.34 -19.61 -6.62
C ILE A 36 -15.92 -18.33 -5.99
N PRO A 37 -15.81 -18.15 -4.66
CA PRO A 37 -16.32 -16.96 -3.99
C PRO A 37 -15.68 -15.70 -4.57
N PHE A 38 -16.52 -14.73 -4.92
CA PHE A 38 -16.10 -13.43 -5.42
C PHE A 38 -17.15 -12.41 -5.02
N SER A 39 -16.70 -11.27 -4.50
CA SER A 39 -17.59 -10.21 -4.02
C SER A 39 -17.27 -8.92 -4.77
N ARG A 40 -18.30 -8.15 -5.10
CA ARG A 40 -18.12 -6.90 -5.83
C ARG A 40 -17.40 -5.88 -4.96
N SER A 41 -16.61 -5.05 -5.62
CA SER A 41 -15.92 -3.91 -5.00
C SER A 41 -16.89 -2.84 -4.48
N ALA A 42 -16.48 -2.14 -3.42
CA ALA A 42 -17.14 -0.94 -2.96
C ALA A 42 -17.15 0.13 -4.05
N TYR A 43 -18.15 0.99 -4.01
CA TYR A 43 -18.43 1.94 -5.07
C TYR A 43 -18.90 3.28 -4.55
N VAL A 44 -18.80 4.28 -5.40
CA VAL A 44 -19.34 5.61 -5.17
C VAL A 44 -20.77 5.66 -5.68
N ASP A 45 -21.72 5.96 -4.80
CA ASP A 45 -23.12 6.15 -5.18
C ASP A 45 -23.33 7.60 -5.66
N GLN A 46 -23.23 7.81 -6.98
CA GLN A 46 -23.44 9.09 -7.65
C GLN A 46 -24.40 8.92 -8.83
N ALA A 47 -24.98 10.03 -9.30
CA ALA A 47 -25.83 10.04 -10.48
C ALA A 47 -25.02 9.64 -11.74
N GLY A 48 -25.09 8.37 -12.14
CA GLY A 48 -24.36 7.82 -13.28
C GLY A 48 -24.12 6.32 -13.15
N PRO A 49 -23.34 5.73 -14.07
CA PRO A 49 -22.81 4.37 -13.90
C PRO A 49 -22.02 4.22 -12.59
N ARG A 50 -21.99 3.00 -12.06
CA ARG A 50 -21.25 2.65 -10.84
C ARG A 50 -19.74 2.82 -11.05
N GLU A 51 -19.10 3.57 -10.16
CA GLU A 51 -17.64 3.81 -10.14
C GLU A 51 -17.02 3.21 -8.87
N GLN A 52 -15.83 2.61 -8.95
CA GLN A 52 -15.18 1.97 -7.80
C GLN A 52 -14.49 2.99 -6.89
N LEU A 53 -14.40 2.63 -5.60
CA LEU A 53 -13.68 3.43 -4.61
C LEU A 53 -12.17 3.13 -4.64
N GLN A 54 -11.40 4.18 -4.42
CA GLN A 54 -9.96 4.13 -4.17
C GLN A 54 -9.71 4.49 -2.69
N ALA A 55 -9.22 3.53 -1.91
CA ALA A 55 -9.10 3.66 -0.46
C ALA A 55 -7.71 4.15 0.02
N ILE A 56 -6.73 4.27 -0.89
CA ILE A 56 -5.40 4.82 -0.59
C ILE A 56 -5.09 6.03 -1.46
N THR A 57 -4.02 6.76 -1.13
CA THR A 57 -3.60 7.89 -1.96
C THR A 57 -3.26 7.42 -3.39
N ALA A 58 -3.49 8.26 -4.40
CA ALA A 58 -3.16 7.94 -5.79
C ALA A 58 -1.67 8.16 -6.13
N TRP A 59 -0.93 8.79 -5.22
CA TRP A 59 0.43 9.27 -5.45
C TRP A 59 1.45 8.16 -5.16
N ILE A 60 2.61 8.24 -5.80
CA ILE A 60 3.78 7.46 -5.36
C ILE A 60 4.45 8.27 -4.26
N ASP A 61 3.89 8.22 -3.05
CA ASP A 61 4.29 9.04 -1.91
C ASP A 61 4.76 8.22 -0.70
N GLY A 62 4.80 6.89 -0.84
CA GLY A 62 5.19 6.00 0.25
C GLY A 62 4.03 5.67 1.20
N SER A 63 2.78 5.88 0.83
CA SER A 63 1.60 5.52 1.63
C SER A 63 1.58 4.03 2.03
N GLN A 64 2.21 3.13 1.26
CA GLN A 64 2.42 1.73 1.66
C GLN A 64 3.35 1.56 2.87
N VAL A 65 4.17 2.56 3.17
CA VAL A 65 5.06 2.64 4.35
C VAL A 65 4.40 3.46 5.46
N TYR A 66 3.78 4.59 5.12
CA TYR A 66 3.35 5.61 6.08
C TYR A 66 1.84 5.64 6.37
N GLY A 67 1.03 4.88 5.65
CA GLY A 67 -0.42 4.93 5.73
C GLY A 67 -1.03 5.97 4.80
N SER A 68 -2.31 5.76 4.45
CA SER A 68 -3.11 6.71 3.67
C SER A 68 -4.04 7.57 4.54
N ASP A 69 -3.98 7.40 5.84
CA ASP A 69 -4.77 8.13 6.83
C ASP A 69 -3.91 8.48 8.05
N ALA A 70 -4.34 9.51 8.79
CA ALA A 70 -3.56 10.04 9.92
C ALA A 70 -3.49 9.08 11.11
N GLU A 71 -4.50 8.23 11.32
CA GLU A 71 -4.54 7.28 12.43
C GLU A 71 -3.48 6.20 12.23
N ARG A 72 -3.45 5.57 11.05
CA ARG A 72 -2.42 4.60 10.69
C ARG A 72 -1.04 5.21 10.67
N ALA A 73 -0.89 6.40 10.10
CA ALA A 73 0.39 7.11 10.09
C ALA A 73 0.93 7.33 11.51
N LEU A 74 0.09 7.80 12.43
CA LEU A 74 0.48 8.00 13.82
C LEU A 74 0.82 6.68 14.53
N ALA A 75 0.04 5.62 14.29
CA ALA A 75 0.23 4.31 14.91
C ALA A 75 1.54 3.62 14.49
N LEU A 76 2.08 3.98 13.33
CA LEU A 76 3.34 3.45 12.79
C LEU A 76 4.57 4.17 13.36
N ARG A 77 4.43 5.39 13.87
CA ARG A 77 5.54 6.18 14.43
C ARG A 77 5.95 5.70 15.81
N ALA A 78 7.26 5.73 16.08
CA ALA A 78 7.78 5.39 17.41
C ALA A 78 7.38 6.43 18.47
N ASN A 79 7.21 7.70 18.06
CA ASN A 79 6.82 8.83 18.91
C ASN A 79 7.65 8.98 20.19
N ASP A 80 8.94 8.62 20.12
CA ASP A 80 9.92 8.69 21.20
C ASP A 80 10.93 9.83 21.00
N GLY A 81 10.60 10.79 20.12
CA GLY A 81 11.47 11.90 19.73
C GLY A 81 12.58 11.53 18.75
N THR A 82 12.68 10.27 18.31
CA THR A 82 13.70 9.84 17.33
C THR A 82 13.34 10.16 15.88
N GLY A 83 12.05 10.38 15.59
CA GLY A 83 11.52 10.47 14.24
C GLY A 83 11.46 9.14 13.49
N ARG A 84 11.69 8.00 14.16
CA ARG A 84 11.63 6.67 13.58
C ARG A 84 10.21 6.12 13.48
N LEU A 85 10.05 5.11 12.64
CA LEU A 85 8.93 4.16 12.68
C LEU A 85 9.17 3.07 13.74
N ARG A 86 8.08 2.53 14.29
CA ARG A 86 8.10 1.39 15.22
C ARG A 86 8.66 0.15 14.54
N THR A 87 9.26 -0.71 15.34
CA THR A 87 9.80 -2.02 14.92
C THR A 87 9.45 -3.07 15.96
N SER A 88 9.36 -4.33 15.53
CA SER A 88 9.37 -5.48 16.44
C SER A 88 10.77 -6.09 16.56
N ALA A 89 10.89 -7.17 17.33
CA ALA A 89 12.15 -7.90 17.51
C ALA A 89 12.78 -8.29 16.17
N GLY A 90 14.11 -8.17 16.06
CA GLY A 90 14.83 -8.44 14.80
C GLY A 90 14.72 -7.33 13.75
N ASN A 91 14.31 -6.12 14.16
CA ASN A 91 14.14 -4.98 13.25
C ASN A 91 13.15 -5.30 12.12
N LEU A 92 12.07 -6.00 12.47
CA LEU A 92 10.95 -6.32 11.57
C LEU A 92 9.85 -5.26 11.73
N LEU A 93 8.84 -5.30 10.86
CA LEU A 93 7.64 -4.48 11.00
C LEU A 93 7.04 -4.62 12.40
N PRO A 94 6.43 -3.54 12.95
CA PRO A 94 5.71 -3.65 14.21
C PRO A 94 4.52 -4.61 14.07
N PHE A 95 4.10 -5.22 15.16
CA PHE A 95 2.86 -5.99 15.20
C PHE A 95 1.65 -5.06 15.35
N ASN A 96 0.47 -5.51 14.92
CA ASN A 96 -0.79 -4.77 15.01
C ASN A 96 -1.40 -4.81 16.42
N ASP A 97 -0.63 -4.41 17.43
CA ASP A 97 -1.05 -4.36 18.83
C ASP A 97 -2.15 -3.32 19.12
N VAL A 98 -2.34 -2.38 18.19
CA VAL A 98 -3.39 -1.35 18.21
C VAL A 98 -4.70 -1.80 17.56
N GLY A 99 -4.73 -2.97 16.92
CA GLY A 99 -5.97 -3.55 16.35
C GLY A 99 -6.53 -2.80 15.14
N LEU A 100 -5.70 -2.13 14.34
CA LEU A 100 -6.13 -1.45 13.12
C LEU A 100 -6.59 -2.46 12.05
N PRO A 101 -7.51 -2.09 11.14
CA PRO A 101 -7.96 -3.00 10.08
C PRO A 101 -6.82 -3.43 9.16
N ASN A 102 -6.55 -4.72 9.03
CA ASN A 102 -5.68 -5.26 7.98
C ASN A 102 -6.47 -6.28 7.12
N ALA A 103 -5.95 -6.56 5.92
CA ALA A 103 -6.34 -7.79 5.24
C ALA A 103 -5.94 -8.97 6.13
N GLY A 104 -6.89 -9.89 6.38
CA GLY A 104 -6.72 -10.96 7.38
C GLY A 104 -7.16 -10.59 8.80
N GLY A 105 -7.74 -9.40 9.01
CA GLY A 105 -8.38 -8.98 10.26
C GLY A 105 -7.52 -8.07 11.14
N THR A 106 -7.89 -7.95 12.41
CA THR A 106 -7.27 -7.03 13.39
C THR A 106 -6.33 -7.72 14.38
N SER A 107 -5.91 -8.96 14.08
CA SER A 107 -5.08 -9.76 14.99
C SER A 107 -3.75 -9.07 15.32
N ALA A 108 -3.38 -9.05 16.60
CA ALA A 108 -2.09 -8.58 17.09
C ALA A 108 -0.89 -9.44 16.64
N THR A 109 -1.12 -10.58 15.98
CA THR A 109 -0.06 -11.38 15.37
C THR A 109 0.33 -10.93 13.97
N LEU A 110 -0.48 -10.08 13.33
CA LEU A 110 -0.20 -9.55 12.00
C LEU A 110 0.79 -8.39 12.09
N PHE A 111 1.64 -8.23 11.08
CA PHE A 111 2.42 -7.02 10.93
C PHE A 111 1.53 -5.82 10.62
N LEU A 112 1.93 -4.66 11.11
CA LEU A 112 1.34 -3.37 10.79
C LEU A 112 2.31 -2.61 9.87
N ALA A 113 1.78 -2.12 8.75
CA ALA A 113 2.47 -1.26 7.80
C ALA A 113 1.49 -0.21 7.25
N GLY A 114 1.97 0.65 6.35
CA GLY A 114 1.13 1.68 5.72
C GLY A 114 -0.03 1.11 4.89
N ASP A 115 0.21 0.05 4.11
CA ASP A 115 -0.87 -0.66 3.40
C ASP A 115 -1.38 -1.86 4.21
N VAL A 116 -2.70 -2.07 4.16
CA VAL A 116 -3.42 -3.11 4.92
C VAL A 116 -3.08 -4.54 4.49
N ARG A 117 -2.48 -4.74 3.31
CA ARG A 117 -2.16 -6.05 2.71
C ARG A 117 -0.71 -6.50 2.95
N ALA A 118 0.04 -5.84 3.83
CA ALA A 118 1.45 -6.18 4.06
C ALA A 118 1.71 -7.65 4.47
N ASN A 119 0.69 -8.37 4.94
CA ASN A 119 0.76 -9.77 5.37
C ASN A 119 0.33 -10.79 4.29
N GLU A 120 0.04 -10.34 3.07
CA GLU A 120 -0.47 -11.22 1.99
C GLU A 120 0.52 -12.33 1.62
N GLN A 121 1.80 -11.99 1.52
CA GLN A 121 2.87 -12.95 1.26
C GLN A 121 4.24 -12.43 1.75
N VAL A 122 5.16 -13.35 2.03
CA VAL A 122 6.42 -13.06 2.74
C VAL A 122 7.35 -12.09 2.00
N GLY A 123 7.45 -12.17 0.67
CA GLY A 123 8.25 -11.26 -0.16
C GLY A 123 7.74 -9.82 -0.13
N LEU A 124 6.42 -9.62 -0.07
CA LEU A 124 5.82 -8.29 0.09
C LEU A 124 6.12 -7.74 1.48
N ALA A 125 5.97 -8.58 2.51
CA ALA A 125 6.36 -8.22 3.88
C ALA A 125 7.85 -7.83 3.97
N CYS A 126 8.72 -8.50 3.21
CA CYS A 126 10.13 -8.12 3.10
C CYS A 126 10.31 -6.71 2.50
N LEU A 127 9.56 -6.35 1.45
CA LEU A 127 9.61 -5.01 0.85
C LEU A 127 9.12 -3.93 1.83
N HIS A 128 8.01 -4.16 2.54
CA HIS A 128 7.56 -3.23 3.59
C HIS A 128 8.61 -3.07 4.69
N THR A 129 9.21 -4.17 5.14
CA THR A 129 10.28 -4.16 6.14
C THR A 129 11.49 -3.38 5.64
N LEU A 130 11.87 -3.55 4.36
CA LEU A 130 13.00 -2.85 3.75
C LEU A 130 12.82 -1.33 3.79
N PHE A 131 11.68 -0.82 3.37
CA PHE A 131 11.44 0.63 3.33
C PHE A 131 11.22 1.23 4.73
N MET A 132 10.66 0.47 5.67
CA MET A 132 10.64 0.88 7.08
C MET A 132 12.07 1.01 7.63
N ARG A 133 12.96 0.05 7.34
CA ARG A 133 14.37 0.11 7.74
C ARG A 133 15.10 1.28 7.09
N GLU A 134 14.84 1.54 5.81
CA GLU A 134 15.42 2.69 5.11
C GLU A 134 14.97 4.02 5.73
N HIS A 135 13.70 4.16 6.09
CA HIS A 135 13.23 5.32 6.84
C HIS A 135 14.00 5.48 8.16
N ASN A 136 14.11 4.43 8.96
CA ASN A 136 14.82 4.49 10.24
C ASN A 136 16.32 4.82 10.06
N ARG A 137 16.95 4.30 8.99
CA ARG A 137 18.33 4.63 8.62
C ARG A 137 18.48 6.11 8.25
N GLN A 138 17.54 6.67 7.50
CA GLN A 138 17.52 8.10 7.14
C GLN A 138 17.28 8.99 8.37
N ALA A 139 16.34 8.62 9.24
CA ALA A 139 16.07 9.33 10.50
C ALA A 139 17.33 9.39 11.39
N ASP A 140 18.07 8.29 11.49
CA ASP A 140 19.33 8.25 12.24
C ASP A 140 20.42 9.15 11.66
N GLN A 141 20.55 9.19 10.34
CA GLN A 141 21.50 10.08 9.67
C GLN A 141 21.12 11.54 9.85
N LEU A 142 19.83 11.86 9.72
CA LEU A 142 19.30 13.22 9.91
C LEU A 142 19.58 13.72 11.32
N ARG A 143 19.34 12.90 12.35
CA ARG A 143 19.65 13.29 13.74
C ARG A 143 21.13 13.53 14.00
N GLN A 144 22.02 12.82 13.31
CA GLN A 144 23.46 13.02 13.43
C GLN A 144 23.91 14.31 12.74
N GLN A 145 23.32 14.62 11.59
CA GLN A 145 23.68 15.78 10.75
C GLN A 145 23.01 17.07 11.23
N HIS A 146 21.81 16.96 11.78
CA HIS A 146 20.92 18.04 12.15
C HIS A 146 20.36 17.82 13.56
N PRO A 147 21.21 17.90 14.61
CA PRO A 147 20.79 17.68 16.00
C PRO A 147 19.78 18.72 16.51
N GLU A 148 19.60 19.83 15.79
CA GLU A 148 18.61 20.87 16.06
C GLU A 148 17.17 20.47 15.70
N LEU A 149 16.98 19.46 14.85
CA LEU A 149 15.65 19.02 14.43
C LEU A 149 14.98 18.20 15.54
N ASP A 150 13.70 18.47 15.77
CA ASP A 150 12.87 17.60 16.61
C ASP A 150 12.47 16.31 15.88
N GLY A 151 11.87 15.37 16.62
CA GLY A 151 11.47 14.08 16.07
C GLY A 151 10.41 14.16 14.96
N ASP A 152 9.57 15.19 14.95
CA ASP A 152 8.57 15.39 13.90
C ASP A 152 9.23 15.85 12.61
N ALA A 153 10.14 16.83 12.69
CA ALA A 153 10.90 17.30 11.55
C ALA A 153 11.81 16.20 10.96
N VAL A 154 12.43 15.37 11.81
CA VAL A 154 13.21 14.21 11.37
C VAL A 154 12.33 13.20 10.64
N TYR A 155 11.15 12.89 11.18
CA TYR A 155 10.21 11.95 10.56
C TYR A 155 9.76 12.43 9.18
N GLU A 156 9.32 13.68 9.06
CA GLU A 156 8.83 14.23 7.79
C GLU A 156 9.94 14.32 6.74
N GLU A 157 11.16 14.71 7.13
CA GLU A 157 12.30 14.75 6.20
C GLU A 157 12.73 13.34 5.77
N ALA A 158 12.75 12.36 6.68
CA ALA A 158 13.02 10.96 6.34
C ALA A 158 11.92 10.40 5.40
N ARG A 159 10.65 10.69 5.69
CA ARG A 159 9.49 10.35 4.83
C ARG A 159 9.64 10.94 3.44
N ARG A 160 9.97 12.23 3.33
CA ARG A 160 10.18 12.93 2.05
C ARG A 160 11.29 12.27 1.23
N ARG A 161 12.40 11.88 1.86
CA ARG A 161 13.51 11.18 1.18
C ARG A 161 13.10 9.80 0.68
N VAL A 162 12.39 9.02 1.48
CA VAL A 162 11.91 7.68 1.07
C VAL A 162 10.87 7.77 -0.04
N GLY A 163 9.94 8.72 0.01
CA GLY A 163 9.01 8.99 -1.09
C GLY A 163 9.74 9.31 -2.40
N ALA A 164 10.78 10.15 -2.34
CA ALA A 164 11.61 10.42 -3.51
C ALA A 164 12.36 9.18 -4.03
N LEU A 165 12.90 8.34 -3.14
CA LEU A 165 13.53 7.07 -3.53
C LEU A 165 12.55 6.15 -4.25
N LEU A 166 11.32 6.02 -3.74
CA LEU A 166 10.27 5.22 -4.37
C LEU A 166 9.94 5.75 -5.78
N GLN A 167 9.82 7.07 -5.94
CA GLN A 167 9.57 7.69 -7.25
C GLN A 167 10.73 7.44 -8.22
N VAL A 168 11.98 7.62 -7.79
CA VAL A 168 13.17 7.38 -8.62
C VAL A 168 13.25 5.93 -9.06
N ILE A 169 13.16 4.99 -8.12
CA ILE A 169 13.19 3.55 -8.43
C ILE A 169 12.04 3.20 -9.41
N THR A 170 10.86 3.77 -9.22
CA THR A 170 9.71 3.48 -10.08
C THR A 170 9.92 4.00 -11.50
N TYR A 171 10.25 5.28 -11.67
CA TYR A 171 10.33 5.93 -12.99
C TYR A 171 11.64 5.67 -13.75
N GLU A 172 12.77 5.57 -13.05
CA GLU A 172 14.08 5.46 -13.69
C GLU A 172 14.58 4.00 -13.80
N GLU A 173 14.06 3.09 -12.96
CA GLU A 173 14.53 1.70 -12.93
C GLU A 173 13.43 0.70 -13.34
N PHE A 174 12.28 0.72 -12.66
CA PHE A 174 11.24 -0.29 -12.86
C PHE A 174 10.46 -0.11 -14.17
N LEU A 175 9.84 1.07 -14.38
CA LEU A 175 8.99 1.32 -15.55
C LEU A 175 9.76 1.21 -16.88
N PRO A 176 11.02 1.66 -17.02
CA PRO A 176 11.80 1.47 -18.24
C PRO A 176 12.08 0.00 -18.59
N LEU A 177 12.20 -0.87 -17.58
CA LEU A 177 12.36 -2.31 -17.78
C LEU A 177 11.04 -2.98 -18.16
N LEU A 178 9.93 -2.52 -17.58
CA LEU A 178 8.60 -3.07 -17.81
C LEU A 178 7.99 -2.65 -19.15
N LEU A 179 8.02 -1.34 -19.44
CA LEU A 179 7.32 -0.72 -20.58
C LEU A 179 8.26 -0.41 -21.76
N GLY A 180 9.57 -0.45 -21.52
CA GLY A 180 10.61 -0.03 -22.46
C GLY A 180 11.12 1.38 -22.17
N ARG A 181 12.40 1.62 -22.51
CA ARG A 181 13.15 2.82 -22.10
C ARG A 181 12.56 4.17 -22.48
N ASN A 182 11.71 4.22 -23.51
CA ASN A 182 11.13 5.45 -24.02
C ASN A 182 9.61 5.53 -23.81
N ALA A 183 9.04 4.66 -22.95
CA ALA A 183 7.61 4.63 -22.70
C ALA A 183 7.10 5.89 -21.98
N ILE A 184 7.94 6.51 -21.15
CA ILE A 184 7.62 7.73 -20.40
C ILE A 184 8.52 8.85 -20.91
N PRO A 185 7.96 9.99 -21.39
CA PRO A 185 8.77 11.11 -21.86
C PRO A 185 9.51 11.79 -20.69
N PRO A 186 10.63 12.50 -20.98
CA PRO A 186 11.32 13.28 -19.96
C PRO A 186 10.41 14.26 -19.23
N TYR A 187 10.58 14.39 -17.92
CA TYR A 187 9.80 15.30 -17.10
C TYR A 187 10.01 16.76 -17.52
N THR A 188 8.92 17.49 -17.79
CA THR A 188 8.96 18.90 -18.23
C THR A 188 8.50 19.88 -17.16
N GLY A 189 8.34 19.43 -15.91
CA GLY A 189 7.83 20.24 -14.80
C GLY A 189 6.40 19.88 -14.39
N TYR A 190 6.01 20.41 -13.23
CA TYR A 190 4.72 20.12 -12.62
C TYR A 190 3.59 20.79 -13.38
N ARG A 191 2.48 20.06 -13.55
CA ARG A 191 1.29 20.49 -14.28
C ARG A 191 0.07 20.45 -13.37
N PRO A 192 -0.30 21.55 -12.70
CA PRO A 192 -1.39 21.58 -11.72
C PRO A 192 -2.77 21.29 -12.33
N GLU A 193 -2.90 21.41 -13.65
CA GLU A 193 -4.14 21.19 -14.39
C GLU A 193 -4.40 19.72 -14.77
N LEU A 194 -3.42 18.83 -14.56
CA LEU A 194 -3.58 17.41 -14.85
C LEU A 194 -4.35 16.71 -13.73
N ASP A 195 -5.33 15.91 -14.14
CA ASP A 195 -5.96 14.94 -13.25
C ASP A 195 -5.03 13.75 -13.06
N ALA A 196 -4.54 13.59 -11.82
CA ALA A 196 -3.64 12.52 -11.44
C ALA A 196 -4.35 11.44 -10.60
N ARG A 197 -5.69 11.42 -10.61
CA ARG A 197 -6.44 10.29 -10.07
C ARG A 197 -6.18 9.04 -10.89
N ILE A 198 -6.38 7.89 -10.26
CA ILE A 198 -6.21 6.59 -10.91
C ILE A 198 -7.45 6.24 -11.72
N ASP A 199 -7.24 5.82 -12.96
CA ASP A 199 -8.28 5.26 -13.81
C ASP A 199 -8.63 3.83 -13.35
N ASN A 200 -9.91 3.46 -13.39
CA ASN A 200 -10.35 2.12 -12.99
C ASN A 200 -9.62 1.00 -13.76
N ALA A 201 -9.31 1.22 -15.04
CA ALA A 201 -8.62 0.23 -15.87
C ALA A 201 -7.18 -0.04 -15.41
N PHE A 202 -6.57 0.86 -14.64
CA PHE A 202 -5.26 0.62 -14.03
C PHE A 202 -5.35 -0.31 -12.80
N SER A 203 -6.53 -0.41 -12.19
CA SER A 203 -6.78 -1.23 -10.99
C SER A 203 -7.28 -2.65 -11.30
N THR A 204 -7.50 -2.98 -12.58
CA THR A 204 -7.99 -4.28 -13.08
C THR A 204 -6.90 -5.09 -13.76
#